data_AF-A0A4P1RQY3-F1
#
_entry.id   AF-A0A4P1RQY3-F1
#
_cell.length_a   1.000
_cell.length_b   1.000
_cell.length_c   1.000
_cell.angle_alpha   90.00
_cell.angle_beta   90.00
_cell.angle_gamma   90.00
#
_symmetry.space_group_name_H-M   'P 1'
#
loop_
_entity.id
_entity.type
_entity.pdbx_description
1 polymer ?
#
loop_
_entity_poly.entity_id
_entity_poly.type
_entity_poly.pdbx_seq_one_letter_code
_entity_poly.pdbx_strand_id
1 'polypeptide(L)'
;MGFTCIYIATTWLLLTHILLLIIVVSEANKKVPAVIVFGDSSVDSGNNNEIGTVLKSNFRPYGRDFEGGNPTGRFCNGRVPPDFIAEAFGVKSAIPAYLDPAYSIKDFATGVCFASAGTGYDNATAQVLNVMPMWKELENYKEYQAKLRGYVGVEKANEIIREALYLMSLGTNDFLENYYILPTTRFHFTVSQYQDFLLGIAENFVKELYKLGARKISITGLVPMGCLPLERAANIFGDHACNEEYNNVALGFNKKLDRLISKLNRKLPQLKVVSANAYDIVNDIITRPSAYGMFFLIFALTYVICFNFFP
;
A
#
# COMPACT_ATOMS: atom_id res chain seq x y z
N MET A 1 53.20 30.48 24.40
CA MET A 1 52.78 29.08 24.61
C MET A 1 51.28 28.91 24.84
N GLY A 2 50.59 29.77 25.61
CA GLY A 2 49.14 29.62 25.87
C GLY A 2 48.22 29.77 24.65
N PHE A 3 48.46 30.76 23.80
CA PHE A 3 47.59 31.03 22.63
C PHE A 3 47.62 29.92 21.56
N THR A 4 48.77 29.28 21.37
CA THR A 4 48.94 28.17 20.42
C THR A 4 48.16 26.93 20.87
N CYS A 5 48.10 26.68 22.18
CA CYS A 5 47.38 25.55 22.76
C CYS A 5 45.85 25.71 22.62
N ILE A 6 45.34 26.94 22.79
CA ILE A 6 43.92 27.27 22.63
C ILE A 6 43.47 27.12 21.16
N TYR A 7 44.30 27.54 20.20
CA TYR A 7 44.03 27.35 18.77
C TYR A 7 44.00 25.86 18.36
N ILE A 8 44.91 25.06 18.90
CA ILE A 8 44.91 23.61 18.66
C ILE A 8 43.65 22.98 19.28
N ALA A 9 43.30 23.28 20.53
CA ALA A 9 42.12 22.71 21.17
C ALA A 9 40.80 23.07 20.45
N THR A 10 40.66 24.31 19.99
CA THR A 10 39.45 24.78 19.28
C THR A 10 39.31 24.16 17.89
N THR A 11 40.41 23.95 17.16
CA THR A 11 40.39 23.26 15.86
C THR A 11 40.02 21.79 15.98
N TRP A 12 40.51 21.08 17.01
CA TRP A 12 40.10 19.70 17.30
C TRP A 12 38.61 19.59 17.66
N LEU A 13 38.07 20.52 18.45
CA LEU A 13 36.63 20.54 18.80
C LEU A 13 35.73 20.82 17.59
N LEU A 14 36.18 21.67 16.65
CA LEU A 14 35.45 21.94 15.42
C LEU A 14 35.45 20.71 14.50
N LEU A 15 36.60 20.04 14.36
CA LEU A 15 36.74 18.81 13.56
C LEU A 15 35.87 17.67 14.09
N THR A 16 35.77 17.49 15.41
CA THR A 16 34.91 16.46 16.01
C THR A 16 33.43 16.78 15.80
N HIS A 17 33.02 18.05 15.89
CA HIS A 17 31.64 18.47 15.58
C HIS A 17 31.29 18.26 14.11
N ILE A 18 32.20 18.62 13.19
CA ILE A 18 32.02 18.39 11.75
C ILE A 18 31.91 16.89 11.47
N LEU A 19 32.75 16.06 12.09
CA LEU A 19 32.69 14.60 11.92
C LEU A 19 31.38 14.02 12.46
N LEU A 20 30.91 14.48 13.62
CA LEU A 20 29.60 14.11 14.18
C LEU A 20 28.45 14.52 13.27
N LEU A 21 28.49 15.74 12.71
CA LEU A 21 27.51 16.22 11.73
C LEU A 21 27.51 15.36 10.46
N ILE A 22 28.69 14.99 9.95
CA ILE A 22 28.81 14.10 8.78
C ILE A 22 28.23 12.71 9.07
N ILE A 23 28.47 12.15 10.25
CA ILE A 23 27.93 10.85 10.67
C ILE A 23 26.39 10.92 10.79
N VAL A 24 25.85 11.97 11.41
CA VAL A 24 24.41 12.18 11.56
C VAL A 24 23.73 12.39 10.20
N VAL A 25 24.34 13.17 9.29
CA VAL A 25 23.83 13.37 7.92
C VAL A 25 23.92 12.08 7.11
N SER A 26 24.97 11.28 7.29
CA SER A 26 25.11 9.94 6.68
C SER A 26 24.02 8.97 7.15
N GLU A 27 23.70 8.93 8.45
CA GLU A 27 22.59 8.11 8.97
C GLU A 27 21.21 8.63 8.52
N ALA A 28 21.04 9.94 8.39
CA ALA A 28 19.81 10.56 7.89
C ALA A 28 19.55 10.26 6.41
N ASN A 29 20.57 9.82 5.65
CA ASN A 29 20.48 9.53 4.22
C ASN A 29 20.37 8.03 3.91
N LYS A 30 19.92 7.20 4.87
CA LYS A 30 19.55 5.79 4.58
C LYS A 30 18.32 5.77 3.67
N LYS A 31 18.57 5.77 2.36
CA LYS A 31 17.56 5.60 1.31
C LYS A 31 16.77 4.33 1.58
N VAL A 32 15.45 4.39 1.36
CA VAL A 32 14.60 3.20 1.28
C VAL A 32 15.15 2.34 0.13
N PRO A 33 15.72 1.15 0.37
CA PRO A 33 16.37 0.38 -0.69
C PRO A 33 15.36 -0.39 -1.56
N ALA A 34 14.17 -0.65 -1.02
CA ALA A 34 13.09 -1.29 -1.75
C ALA A 34 11.71 -0.87 -1.24
N VAL A 35 10.72 -0.90 -2.13
CA VAL A 35 9.29 -0.77 -1.79
C VAL A 35 8.59 -2.09 -2.07
N ILE A 36 7.95 -2.65 -1.05
CA ILE A 36 7.31 -3.97 -1.09
C ILE A 36 5.81 -3.79 -0.85
N VAL A 37 4.99 -4.28 -1.77
CA VAL A 37 3.56 -3.96 -1.81
C VAL A 37 2.70 -5.21 -1.65
N PHE A 38 1.69 -5.13 -0.78
CA PHE A 38 0.64 -6.12 -0.56
C PHE A 38 -0.71 -5.41 -0.66
N GLY A 39 -1.73 -6.08 -1.17
CA GLY A 39 -3.04 -5.45 -1.22
C GLY A 39 -3.98 -5.87 -2.33
N ASP A 40 -4.94 -5.00 -2.59
CA ASP A 40 -5.97 -5.20 -3.60
C ASP A 40 -5.74 -4.37 -4.88
N SER A 41 -6.83 -4.12 -5.62
CA SER A 41 -6.83 -3.40 -6.89
C SER A 41 -6.30 -1.97 -6.80
N SER A 42 -6.33 -1.37 -5.61
CA SER A 42 -5.80 -0.02 -5.37
C SER A 42 -4.28 0.06 -5.52
N VAL A 43 -3.60 -1.09 -5.45
CA VAL A 43 -2.13 -1.17 -5.47
C VAL A 43 -1.59 -2.26 -6.40
N ASP A 44 -2.46 -3.09 -7.01
CA ASP A 44 -2.07 -4.14 -7.96
C ASP A 44 -1.43 -3.55 -9.23
N SER A 45 -0.23 -4.03 -9.52
CA SER A 45 0.56 -3.65 -10.69
C SER A 45 0.37 -4.58 -11.89
N GLY A 46 -0.46 -5.64 -11.76
CA GLY A 46 -0.79 -6.58 -12.84
C GLY A 46 -0.74 -8.06 -12.47
N ASN A 47 -0.67 -8.45 -11.19
CA ASN A 47 -0.61 -9.87 -10.81
C ASN A 47 -1.87 -10.64 -11.27
N ASN A 48 -3.02 -9.97 -11.32
CA ASN A 48 -4.26 -10.58 -11.79
C ASN A 48 -4.21 -11.03 -13.26
N ASN A 49 -3.25 -10.56 -14.06
CA ASN A 49 -3.08 -11.01 -15.44
C ASN A 49 -2.70 -12.49 -15.51
N GLU A 50 -1.94 -12.97 -14.53
CA GLU A 50 -1.32 -14.29 -14.50
C GLU A 50 -2.12 -15.32 -13.70
N ILE A 51 -3.33 -14.96 -13.24
CA ILE A 51 -4.24 -15.86 -12.53
C ILE A 51 -5.56 -16.06 -13.31
N GLY A 52 -6.24 -17.18 -13.06
CA GLY A 52 -7.49 -17.57 -13.70
C GLY A 52 -8.73 -16.86 -13.15
N THR A 53 -8.72 -15.52 -13.14
CA THR A 53 -9.84 -14.67 -12.72
C THR A 53 -10.38 -13.83 -13.88
N VAL A 54 -11.65 -13.40 -13.78
CA VAL A 54 -12.23 -12.39 -14.68
C VAL A 54 -11.86 -10.96 -14.29
N LEU A 55 -11.40 -10.75 -13.05
CA LEU A 55 -11.07 -9.44 -12.53
C LEU A 55 -9.68 -9.01 -13.00
N LYS A 56 -9.61 -8.54 -14.25
CA LYS A 56 -8.38 -8.05 -14.89
C LYS A 56 -8.59 -6.62 -15.40
N SER A 57 -7.49 -5.91 -15.62
CA SER A 57 -7.45 -4.57 -16.22
C SER A 57 -6.37 -4.48 -17.30
N ASN A 58 -6.10 -5.60 -17.97
CA ASN A 58 -5.16 -5.71 -19.11
C ASN A 58 -5.82 -5.40 -20.46
N PHE A 59 -6.81 -4.51 -20.48
CA PHE A 59 -7.51 -4.08 -21.68
C PHE A 59 -7.83 -2.57 -21.62
N ARG A 60 -8.17 -1.96 -22.76
CA ARG A 60 -8.52 -0.53 -22.82
C ARG A 60 -9.82 -0.23 -22.05
N PRO A 61 -9.94 0.89 -21.33
CA PRO A 61 -9.07 2.07 -21.38
C PRO A 61 -7.89 2.06 -20.40
N TYR A 62 -7.70 1.00 -19.60
CA TYR A 62 -6.61 0.92 -18.63
C TYR A 62 -5.23 1.07 -19.29
N GLY A 63 -4.26 1.63 -18.57
CA GLY A 63 -2.89 1.84 -19.03
C GLY A 63 -2.68 2.91 -20.12
N ARG A 64 -3.72 3.62 -20.57
CA ARG A 64 -3.60 4.68 -21.60
C ARG A 64 -2.58 5.77 -21.26
N ASP A 65 -2.51 6.14 -19.97
CA ASP A 65 -1.67 7.20 -19.43
C ASP A 65 -0.41 6.61 -18.74
N PHE A 66 -0.19 5.29 -18.84
CA PHE A 66 1.02 4.59 -18.40
C PHE A 66 2.11 4.66 -19.48
N GLU A 67 3.37 4.40 -19.11
CA GLU A 67 4.49 4.41 -20.06
C GLU A 67 4.22 3.45 -21.23
N GLY A 68 4.29 3.97 -22.45
CA GLY A 68 3.98 3.23 -23.68
C GLY A 68 2.49 3.04 -23.98
N GLY A 69 1.58 3.55 -23.15
CA GLY A 69 0.13 3.51 -23.38
C GLY A 69 -0.49 2.11 -23.34
N ASN A 70 0.15 1.17 -22.64
CA ASN A 70 -0.23 -0.24 -22.62
C ASN A 70 -0.96 -0.63 -21.32
N PRO A 71 -2.03 -1.43 -21.40
CA PRO A 71 -2.74 -1.91 -20.22
C PRO A 71 -1.92 -2.96 -19.45
N THR A 72 -1.30 -2.55 -18.34
CA THR A 72 -0.43 -3.45 -17.56
C THR A 72 -1.19 -4.36 -16.59
N GLY A 73 -2.51 -4.23 -16.46
CA GLY A 73 -3.26 -4.85 -15.35
C GLY A 73 -3.26 -4.02 -14.06
N ARG A 74 -2.74 -2.78 -14.11
CA ARG A 74 -3.08 -1.75 -13.11
C ARG A 74 -4.53 -1.36 -13.32
N PHE A 75 -5.29 -1.29 -12.23
CA PHE A 75 -6.70 -0.91 -12.28
C PHE A 75 -6.91 0.58 -12.55
N CYS A 76 -6.07 1.21 -13.36
CA CYS A 76 -6.31 2.55 -13.83
C CYS A 76 -5.59 2.89 -15.13
N ASN A 77 -5.69 4.14 -15.57
CA ASN A 77 -5.08 4.57 -16.81
C ASN A 77 -3.56 4.66 -16.72
N GLY A 78 -2.98 4.81 -15.53
CA GLY A 78 -1.57 5.12 -15.36
C GLY A 78 -0.96 4.40 -14.18
N ARG A 79 -0.07 5.11 -13.49
CA ARG A 79 0.61 4.65 -12.28
C ARG A 79 -0.35 4.53 -11.10
N VAL A 80 -0.12 3.55 -10.24
CA VAL A 80 -0.85 3.36 -8.97
C VAL A 80 -0.09 4.03 -7.82
N PRO A 81 -0.71 4.34 -6.66
CA PRO A 81 -0.05 5.05 -5.56
C PRO A 81 1.34 4.51 -5.14
N PRO A 82 1.59 3.18 -5.08
CA PRO A 82 2.92 2.65 -4.78
C PRO A 82 4.03 3.12 -5.74
N ASP A 83 3.70 3.34 -7.02
CA ASP A 83 4.65 3.80 -8.03
C ASP A 83 5.15 5.23 -7.68
N PHE A 84 4.22 6.12 -7.34
CA PHE A 84 4.55 7.50 -6.91
C PHE A 84 5.33 7.53 -5.59
N ILE A 85 4.99 6.64 -4.65
CA ILE A 85 5.72 6.52 -3.39
C ILE A 85 7.15 6.05 -3.65
N ALA A 86 7.34 5.02 -4.48
CA ALA A 86 8.67 4.53 -4.84
C ALA A 86 9.51 5.61 -5.57
N GLU A 87 8.89 6.37 -6.47
CA GLU A 87 9.53 7.48 -7.16
C GLU A 87 9.97 8.58 -6.19
N ALA A 88 9.11 8.96 -5.24
CA ALA A 88 9.41 9.98 -4.23
C ALA A 88 10.60 9.59 -3.33
N PHE A 89 10.82 8.29 -3.08
CA PHE A 89 12.00 7.78 -2.39
C PHE A 89 13.23 7.58 -3.29
N GLY A 90 13.11 7.88 -4.60
CA GLY A 90 14.18 7.71 -5.59
C GLY A 90 14.53 6.25 -5.87
N VAL A 91 13.54 5.34 -5.71
CA VAL A 91 13.73 3.89 -5.84
C VAL A 91 13.52 3.41 -7.27
N LYS A 92 12.33 3.68 -7.83
CA LYS A 92 11.95 3.37 -9.22
C LYS A 92 10.64 4.08 -9.59
N SER A 93 10.39 4.28 -10.88
CA SER A 93 9.20 4.96 -11.39
C SER A 93 7.94 4.09 -11.42
N ALA A 94 8.10 2.76 -11.48
CA ALA A 94 7.01 1.79 -11.47
C ALA A 94 7.42 0.49 -10.76
N ILE A 95 6.54 -0.04 -9.92
CA ILE A 95 6.74 -1.30 -9.20
C ILE A 95 6.18 -2.46 -10.05
N PRO A 96 6.99 -3.48 -10.37
CA PRO A 96 6.54 -4.62 -11.17
C PRO A 96 5.68 -5.60 -10.35
N ALA A 97 4.77 -6.29 -11.05
CA ALA A 97 3.99 -7.40 -10.51
C ALA A 97 4.89 -8.62 -10.33
N TYR A 98 4.81 -9.30 -9.19
CA TYR A 98 5.64 -10.46 -8.89
C TYR A 98 5.40 -11.63 -9.85
N LEU A 99 4.16 -11.84 -10.28
CA LEU A 99 3.80 -12.94 -11.17
C LEU A 99 4.11 -12.68 -12.65
N ASP A 100 4.35 -11.43 -13.04
CA ASP A 100 4.56 -11.08 -14.44
C ASP A 100 5.89 -11.68 -14.96
N PRO A 101 5.83 -12.57 -15.98
CA PRO A 101 7.00 -13.28 -16.48
C PRO A 101 8.02 -12.38 -17.19
N ALA A 102 7.67 -11.13 -17.50
CA ALA A 102 8.59 -10.16 -18.07
C ALA A 102 9.66 -9.69 -17.07
N TYR A 103 9.45 -9.90 -15.77
CA TYR A 103 10.35 -9.44 -14.71
C TYR A 103 11.08 -10.59 -14.02
N SER A 104 12.23 -10.25 -13.43
CA SER A 104 13.10 -11.17 -12.73
C SER A 104 13.48 -10.65 -11.34
N ILE A 105 14.21 -11.45 -10.56
CA ILE A 105 14.70 -11.02 -9.25
C ILE A 105 15.56 -9.74 -9.31
N LYS A 106 16.21 -9.46 -10.45
CA LYS A 106 16.95 -8.22 -10.67
C LYS A 106 16.03 -7.00 -10.58
N ASP A 107 14.84 -7.10 -11.14
CA ASP A 107 13.84 -6.04 -11.16
C ASP A 107 13.16 -5.89 -9.80
N PHE A 108 12.95 -7.02 -9.11
CA PHE A 108 12.30 -7.09 -7.80
C PHE A 108 13.20 -6.61 -6.65
N ALA A 109 14.53 -6.61 -6.82
CA ALA A 109 15.48 -6.28 -5.76
C ALA A 109 15.29 -4.88 -5.14
N THR A 110 14.74 -3.93 -5.90
CA THR A 110 14.43 -2.57 -5.44
C THR A 110 12.92 -2.32 -5.31
N GLY A 111 12.07 -3.26 -5.68
CA GLY A 111 10.65 -3.13 -5.43
C GLY A 111 9.82 -4.13 -6.20
N VAL A 112 8.79 -4.64 -5.53
CA VAL A 112 7.95 -5.73 -6.00
C VAL A 112 6.55 -5.61 -5.41
N CYS A 113 5.54 -5.94 -6.21
CA CYS A 113 4.15 -5.94 -5.80
C CYS A 113 3.56 -7.35 -5.82
N PHE A 114 3.01 -7.76 -4.68
CA PHE A 114 2.32 -9.04 -4.49
C PHE A 114 0.79 -8.91 -4.47
N ALA A 115 0.27 -7.68 -4.50
CA ALA A 115 -1.15 -7.38 -4.44
C ALA A 115 -1.96 -8.08 -5.54
N SER A 116 -3.21 -8.40 -5.25
CA SER A 116 -4.17 -8.99 -6.20
C SER A 116 -5.52 -8.30 -6.11
N ALA A 117 -5.97 -7.75 -7.24
CA ALA A 117 -7.27 -7.10 -7.30
C ALA A 117 -8.42 -8.01 -6.82
N GLY A 118 -9.36 -7.42 -6.09
CA GLY A 118 -10.52 -8.08 -5.49
C GLY A 118 -10.26 -8.79 -4.17
N THR A 119 -8.99 -8.89 -3.74
CA THR A 119 -8.66 -9.54 -2.48
C THR A 119 -9.01 -8.66 -1.27
N GLY A 120 -9.05 -9.29 -0.10
CA GLY A 120 -9.30 -8.64 1.18
C GLY A 120 -8.49 -9.32 2.28
N TYR A 121 -8.70 -8.91 3.53
CA TYR A 121 -8.13 -9.62 4.68
C TYR A 121 -8.78 -10.99 4.84
N ASP A 122 -10.09 -11.11 4.63
CA ASP A 122 -10.81 -12.37 4.74
C ASP A 122 -10.61 -13.23 3.48
N ASN A 123 -10.28 -14.50 3.67
CA ASN A 123 -10.10 -15.43 2.58
C ASN A 123 -11.41 -15.67 1.80
N ALA A 124 -12.57 -15.52 2.46
CA ALA A 124 -13.87 -15.60 1.79
C ALA A 124 -14.04 -14.50 0.73
N THR A 125 -13.43 -13.32 0.93
CA THR A 125 -13.47 -12.21 -0.03
C THR A 125 -12.76 -12.58 -1.33
N ALA A 126 -11.58 -13.21 -1.25
CA ALA A 126 -10.84 -13.64 -2.43
C ALA A 126 -11.56 -14.74 -3.24
N GLN A 127 -12.41 -15.54 -2.58
CA GLN A 127 -13.18 -16.61 -3.23
C GLN A 127 -14.29 -16.08 -4.14
N VAL A 128 -14.81 -14.86 -3.90
CA VAL A 128 -15.94 -14.29 -4.67
C VAL A 128 -15.63 -14.23 -6.17
N LEU A 129 -14.41 -13.81 -6.52
CA LEU A 129 -13.95 -13.67 -7.90
C LEU A 129 -12.76 -14.56 -8.23
N ASN A 130 -12.49 -15.57 -7.38
CA ASN A 130 -11.37 -16.50 -7.52
C ASN A 130 -10.02 -15.78 -7.77
N VAL A 131 -9.74 -14.78 -6.92
CA VAL A 131 -8.52 -13.97 -6.96
C VAL A 131 -7.51 -14.48 -5.94
N MET A 132 -6.29 -13.94 -5.95
CA MET A 132 -5.24 -14.40 -5.05
C MET A 132 -5.52 -13.88 -3.62
N PRO A 133 -5.66 -14.77 -2.62
CA PRO A 133 -5.89 -14.35 -1.24
C PRO A 133 -4.62 -13.79 -0.60
N MET A 134 -4.77 -12.94 0.43
CA MET A 134 -3.64 -12.29 1.13
C MET A 134 -2.60 -13.29 1.67
N TRP A 135 -2.99 -14.50 2.11
CA TRP A 135 -2.02 -15.50 2.56
C TRP A 135 -1.11 -15.97 1.42
N LYS A 136 -1.59 -15.98 0.17
CA LYS A 136 -0.80 -16.35 -1.00
C LYS A 136 0.16 -15.23 -1.40
N GLU A 137 -0.20 -13.97 -1.17
CA GLU A 137 0.74 -12.85 -1.28
C GLU A 137 1.92 -13.02 -0.31
N LEU A 138 1.65 -13.47 0.92
CA LEU A 138 2.71 -13.76 1.91
C LEU A 138 3.60 -14.94 1.50
N GLU A 139 3.05 -15.98 0.87
CA GLU A 139 3.85 -17.08 0.32
C GLU A 139 4.76 -16.61 -0.82
N ASN A 140 4.22 -15.81 -1.74
CA ASN A 140 5.00 -15.20 -2.83
C ASN A 140 6.12 -14.32 -2.27
N TYR A 141 5.84 -13.58 -1.19
CA TYR A 141 6.88 -12.82 -0.49
C TYR A 141 7.98 -13.70 0.13
N LYS A 142 7.63 -14.83 0.75
CA LYS A 142 8.62 -15.79 1.28
C LYS A 142 9.50 -16.35 0.16
N GLU A 143 8.91 -16.68 -0.99
CA GLU A 143 9.66 -17.12 -2.17
C GLU A 143 10.58 -16.00 -2.70
N TYR A 144 10.08 -14.77 -2.80
CA TYR A 144 10.88 -13.59 -3.14
C TYR A 144 12.08 -13.42 -2.20
N GLN A 145 11.90 -13.59 -0.88
CA GLN A 145 13.03 -13.48 0.06
C GLN A 145 14.12 -14.52 -0.21
N ALA A 146 13.74 -15.75 -0.60
CA ALA A 146 14.70 -16.78 -0.98
C ALA A 146 15.45 -16.41 -2.27
N LYS A 147 14.70 -15.96 -3.30
CA LYS A 147 15.28 -15.48 -4.56
C LYS A 147 16.23 -14.30 -4.33
N LEU A 148 15.84 -13.33 -3.50
CA LEU A 148 16.64 -12.16 -3.18
C LEU A 148 17.95 -12.54 -2.50
N ARG A 149 17.91 -13.45 -1.51
CA ARG A 149 19.12 -13.97 -0.85
C ARG A 149 20.05 -14.68 -1.84
N GLY A 150 19.49 -15.44 -2.79
CA GLY A 150 20.27 -16.07 -3.86
C GLY A 150 20.91 -15.05 -4.82
N TYR A 151 20.25 -13.92 -5.07
CA TYR A 151 20.70 -12.91 -6.02
C TYR A 151 21.73 -11.92 -5.44
N VAL A 152 21.51 -11.38 -4.23
CA VAL A 152 22.39 -10.35 -3.63
C VAL A 152 23.23 -10.85 -2.45
N GLY A 153 23.06 -12.11 -2.04
CA GLY A 153 23.66 -12.66 -0.83
C GLY A 153 22.79 -12.44 0.42
N VAL A 154 23.03 -13.25 1.46
CA VAL A 154 22.17 -13.31 2.65
C VAL A 154 22.19 -12.00 3.45
N GLU A 155 23.38 -11.45 3.68
CA GLU A 155 23.59 -10.24 4.48
C GLU A 155 22.91 -9.04 3.81
N LYS A 156 23.14 -8.85 2.50
CA LYS A 156 22.57 -7.73 1.76
C LYS A 156 21.06 -7.86 1.60
N ALA A 157 20.55 -9.07 1.37
CA ALA A 157 19.10 -9.29 1.31
C ALA A 157 18.42 -8.97 2.64
N ASN A 158 19.01 -9.39 3.76
CA ASN A 158 18.47 -9.07 5.10
C ASN A 158 18.52 -7.56 5.39
N GLU A 159 19.53 -6.84 4.92
CA GLU A 159 19.57 -5.38 4.98
C GLU A 159 18.43 -4.76 4.16
N ILE A 160 18.25 -5.17 2.90
CA ILE A 160 17.16 -4.68 2.02
C ILE A 160 15.81 -4.93 2.68
N ILE A 161 15.55 -6.15 3.15
CA ILE A 161 14.29 -6.53 3.81
C ILE A 161 14.04 -5.67 5.07
N ARG A 162 15.06 -5.48 5.91
CA ARG A 162 14.92 -4.68 7.14
C ARG A 162 14.64 -3.21 6.83
N GLU A 163 15.30 -2.68 5.82
CA GLU A 163 15.23 -1.26 5.46
C GLU A 163 14.17 -0.94 4.40
N ALA A 164 13.48 -1.92 3.83
CA ALA A 164 12.41 -1.70 2.87
C ALA A 164 11.21 -0.97 3.50
N LEU A 165 10.47 -0.25 2.66
CA LEU A 165 9.15 0.27 2.99
C LEU A 165 8.09 -0.71 2.50
N TYR A 166 7.23 -1.13 3.41
CA TYR A 166 6.13 -2.04 3.13
C TYR A 166 4.84 -1.25 3.02
N LEU A 167 4.09 -1.43 1.94
CA LEU A 167 2.79 -0.81 1.70
C LEU A 167 1.72 -1.89 1.72
N MET A 168 0.65 -1.66 2.50
CA MET A 168 -0.50 -2.54 2.58
C MET A 168 -1.77 -1.75 2.27
N SER A 169 -2.62 -2.25 1.37
CA SER A 169 -3.93 -1.65 1.06
C SER A 169 -4.98 -2.72 0.84
N LEU A 170 -5.84 -2.92 1.84
CA LEU A 170 -6.82 -4.00 1.93
C LEU A 170 -8.00 -3.54 2.78
N GLY A 171 -9.15 -4.20 2.59
CA GLY A 171 -10.28 -4.11 3.50
C GLY A 171 -11.58 -3.63 2.87
N THR A 172 -11.50 -2.82 1.81
CA THR A 172 -12.71 -2.30 1.15
C THR A 172 -13.54 -3.43 0.54
N ASN A 173 -12.89 -4.39 -0.13
CA ASN A 173 -13.57 -5.56 -0.72
C ASN A 173 -14.20 -6.47 0.34
N ASP A 174 -13.62 -6.56 1.55
CA ASP A 174 -14.22 -7.35 2.63
C ASP A 174 -15.61 -6.82 3.00
N PHE A 175 -15.81 -5.51 2.95
CA PHE A 175 -17.12 -4.92 3.20
C PHE A 175 -18.01 -4.97 1.95
N LEU A 176 -17.54 -4.49 0.80
CA LEU A 176 -18.39 -4.35 -0.38
C LEU A 176 -18.67 -5.69 -1.04
N GLU A 177 -17.63 -6.45 -1.38
CA GLU A 177 -17.74 -7.68 -2.17
C GLU A 177 -18.13 -8.91 -1.34
N ASN A 178 -17.80 -8.92 -0.04
CA ASN A 178 -18.10 -10.03 0.84
C ASN A 178 -19.23 -9.71 1.83
N TYR A 179 -19.03 -8.84 2.81
CA TYR A 179 -20.03 -8.56 3.85
C TYR A 179 -21.35 -8.06 3.25
N TYR A 180 -21.32 -7.10 2.34
CA TYR A 180 -22.54 -6.50 1.84
C TYR A 180 -23.16 -7.29 0.67
N ILE A 181 -22.38 -7.83 -0.26
CA ILE A 181 -22.96 -8.60 -1.38
C ILE A 181 -23.38 -10.02 -0.98
N LEU A 182 -22.63 -10.72 -0.11
CA LEU A 182 -22.91 -12.11 0.23
C LEU A 182 -23.64 -12.25 1.60
N PRO A 183 -24.83 -12.90 1.64
CA PRO A 183 -25.59 -13.05 2.88
C PRO A 183 -24.86 -13.84 3.96
N THR A 184 -24.01 -14.81 3.57
CA THR A 184 -23.33 -15.75 4.47
C THR A 184 -22.58 -15.05 5.59
N THR A 185 -21.79 -14.02 5.27
CA THR A 185 -20.98 -13.30 6.26
C THR A 185 -21.85 -12.48 7.21
N ARG A 186 -22.91 -11.81 6.70
CA ARG A 186 -23.83 -11.04 7.54
C ARG A 186 -24.63 -11.88 8.53
N PHE A 187 -24.88 -13.17 8.22
CA PHE A 187 -25.55 -14.08 9.15
C PHE A 187 -24.69 -14.46 10.35
N HIS A 188 -23.35 -14.37 10.23
CA HIS A 188 -22.42 -14.74 11.30
C HIS A 188 -21.86 -13.54 12.07
N PHE A 189 -21.83 -12.34 11.46
CA PHE A 189 -21.21 -11.16 12.04
C PHE A 189 -22.09 -9.92 11.96
N THR A 190 -22.17 -9.19 13.07
CA THR A 190 -22.44 -7.75 13.02
C THR A 190 -21.26 -7.01 12.38
N VAL A 191 -21.49 -5.82 11.83
CA VAL A 191 -20.43 -4.98 11.23
C VAL A 191 -19.24 -4.80 12.19
N SER A 192 -19.50 -4.49 13.47
CA SER A 192 -18.42 -4.30 14.44
C SER A 192 -17.62 -5.58 14.68
N GLN A 193 -18.28 -6.74 14.78
CA GLN A 193 -17.60 -8.03 14.94
C GLN A 193 -16.76 -8.36 13.70
N TYR A 194 -17.26 -8.05 12.50
CA TYR A 194 -16.52 -8.26 11.27
C TYR A 194 -15.28 -7.35 11.19
N GLN A 195 -15.40 -6.07 11.55
CA GLN A 195 -14.24 -5.18 11.69
C GLN A 195 -13.18 -5.75 12.65
N ASP A 196 -13.60 -6.27 13.81
CA ASP A 196 -12.67 -6.84 14.79
C ASP A 196 -11.99 -8.13 14.28
N PHE A 197 -12.74 -8.94 13.52
CA PHE A 197 -12.21 -10.13 12.83
C PHE A 197 -11.13 -9.76 11.80
N LEU A 198 -11.43 -8.82 10.90
CA LEU A 198 -10.48 -8.36 9.88
C LEU A 198 -9.21 -7.75 10.52
N LEU A 199 -9.36 -6.99 11.61
CA LEU A 199 -8.21 -6.43 12.33
C LEU A 199 -7.36 -7.50 13.03
N GLY A 200 -7.98 -8.60 13.49
CA GLY A 200 -7.24 -9.76 13.99
C GLY A 200 -6.39 -10.41 12.90
N ILE A 201 -6.92 -10.50 11.68
CA ILE A 201 -6.18 -10.99 10.51
C ILE A 201 -5.03 -10.03 10.15
N ALA A 202 -5.31 -8.72 10.07
CA ALA A 202 -4.31 -7.70 9.81
C ALA A 202 -3.17 -7.70 10.87
N GLU A 203 -3.52 -7.84 12.15
CA GLU A 203 -2.54 -7.94 13.25
C GLU A 203 -1.61 -9.15 13.05
N ASN A 204 -2.16 -10.30 12.68
CA ASN A 204 -1.39 -11.51 12.45
C ASN A 204 -0.49 -11.38 11.22
N PHE A 205 -0.99 -10.80 10.13
CA PHE A 205 -0.19 -10.58 8.93
C PHE A 205 1.01 -9.67 9.20
N VAL A 206 0.81 -8.55 9.92
CA VAL A 206 1.91 -7.66 10.33
C VAL A 206 2.92 -8.37 11.21
N LYS A 207 2.48 -9.23 12.14
CA LYS A 207 3.39 -10.05 12.95
C LYS A 207 4.21 -11.02 12.10
N GLU A 208 3.62 -11.63 11.08
CA GLU A 208 4.35 -12.50 10.15
C GLU A 208 5.38 -11.72 9.34
N LEU A 209 5.02 -10.56 8.78
CA LEU A 209 5.99 -9.68 8.11
C LEU A 209 7.13 -9.27 9.04
N TYR A 210 6.82 -8.93 10.30
CA TYR A 210 7.83 -8.60 11.31
C TYR A 210 8.79 -9.75 11.61
N LYS A 211 8.27 -10.99 11.76
CA LYS A 211 9.09 -12.21 11.91
C LYS A 211 9.97 -12.44 10.68
N LEU A 212 9.48 -12.10 9.50
CA LEU A 212 10.23 -12.18 8.24
C LEU A 212 11.20 -11.00 8.02
N GLY A 213 11.31 -10.06 8.96
CA GLY A 213 12.33 -9.01 8.95
C GLY A 213 11.81 -7.60 8.64
N ALA A 214 10.52 -7.43 8.29
CA ALA A 214 9.96 -6.10 8.01
C ALA A 214 10.02 -5.19 9.25
N ARG A 215 10.37 -3.91 9.05
CA ARG A 215 10.42 -2.92 10.13
C ARG A 215 9.65 -1.62 9.86
N LYS A 216 9.32 -1.31 8.61
CA LYS A 216 8.65 -0.06 8.23
C LYS A 216 7.41 -0.38 7.39
N ILE A 217 6.22 -0.29 7.99
CA ILE A 217 4.97 -0.71 7.34
C ILE A 217 3.99 0.47 7.34
N SER A 218 3.46 0.80 6.17
CA SER A 218 2.33 1.70 5.99
C SER A 218 1.09 0.88 5.66
N ILE A 219 0.05 1.02 6.48
CA ILE A 219 -1.24 0.36 6.25
C ILE A 219 -2.25 1.43 5.84
N THR A 220 -2.81 1.27 4.66
CA THR A 220 -3.81 2.18 4.12
C THR A 220 -5.15 1.91 4.80
N GLY A 221 -5.74 2.94 5.41
CA GLY A 221 -7.10 2.85 5.94
C GLY A 221 -8.13 2.76 4.80
N LEU A 222 -9.35 2.37 5.15
CA LEU A 222 -10.46 2.36 4.21
C LEU A 222 -10.75 3.77 3.71
N VAL A 223 -10.99 3.89 2.40
CA VAL A 223 -11.44 5.12 1.74
C VAL A 223 -12.93 5.37 2.04
N PRO A 224 -13.52 6.51 1.62
CA PRO A 224 -14.97 6.75 1.69
C PRO A 224 -15.68 5.80 0.73
N MET A 225 -15.82 4.54 1.13
CA MET A 225 -16.20 3.45 0.23
C MET A 225 -17.64 3.58 -0.26
N GLY A 226 -18.52 4.27 0.48
CA GLY A 226 -19.85 4.62 0.02
C GLY A 226 -19.87 5.66 -1.11
N CYS A 227 -18.75 6.35 -1.35
CA CYS A 227 -18.59 7.28 -2.47
C CYS A 227 -17.95 6.63 -3.71
N LEU A 228 -17.62 5.33 -3.67
CA LEU A 228 -17.06 4.66 -4.82
C LEU A 228 -18.05 4.65 -6.00
N PRO A 229 -17.57 4.73 -7.24
CA PRO A 229 -18.38 4.69 -8.46
C PRO A 229 -19.54 3.71 -8.46
N LEU A 230 -19.25 2.43 -8.19
CA LEU A 230 -20.22 1.36 -8.24
C LEU A 230 -21.30 1.54 -7.17
N GLU A 231 -20.90 1.90 -5.94
CA GLU A 231 -21.82 2.15 -4.84
C GLU A 231 -22.75 3.33 -5.10
N ARG A 232 -22.21 4.42 -5.66
CA ARG A 232 -23.03 5.57 -6.06
C ARG A 232 -23.98 5.25 -7.21
N ALA A 233 -23.51 4.50 -8.21
CA ALA A 233 -24.35 4.07 -9.32
C ALA A 233 -25.50 3.16 -8.84
N ALA A 234 -25.23 2.26 -7.88
CA ALA A 234 -26.21 1.37 -7.28
C ALA A 234 -27.15 2.07 -6.28
N ASN A 235 -26.75 3.21 -5.70
CA ASN A 235 -27.55 3.98 -4.75
C ASN A 235 -28.65 4.83 -5.43
N ILE A 236 -29.49 4.18 -6.24
CA ILE A 236 -30.56 4.81 -7.04
C ILE A 236 -31.57 5.55 -6.14
N PHE A 237 -31.92 4.96 -5.00
CA PHE A 237 -32.88 5.55 -4.05
C PHE A 237 -32.28 6.65 -3.17
N GLY A 238 -30.96 6.79 -3.15
CA GLY A 238 -30.24 7.86 -2.44
C GLY A 238 -29.72 8.93 -3.40
N ASP A 239 -30.39 9.14 -4.55
CA ASP A 239 -30.02 10.13 -5.57
C ASP A 239 -28.56 10.04 -6.06
N HIS A 240 -28.01 8.82 -6.12
CA HIS A 240 -26.60 8.58 -6.45
C HIS A 240 -25.60 9.34 -5.55
N ALA A 241 -26.04 9.74 -4.35
CA ALA A 241 -25.18 10.29 -3.31
C ALA A 241 -24.29 9.19 -2.72
N CYS A 242 -23.28 9.61 -1.94
CA CYS A 242 -22.49 8.65 -1.18
C CYS A 242 -23.38 7.89 -0.18
N ASN A 243 -23.11 6.59 -0.02
CA ASN A 243 -23.75 5.81 1.04
C ASN A 243 -23.09 6.11 2.39
N GLU A 244 -23.78 6.87 3.24
CA GLU A 244 -23.28 7.27 4.55
C GLU A 244 -23.11 6.10 5.53
N GLU A 245 -23.90 5.02 5.41
CA GLU A 245 -23.70 3.81 6.22
C GLU A 245 -22.30 3.23 5.96
N TYR A 246 -21.94 3.08 4.69
CA TYR A 246 -20.66 2.52 4.28
C TYR A 246 -19.49 3.43 4.69
N ASN A 247 -19.66 4.74 4.55
CA ASN A 247 -18.68 5.73 5.01
C ASN A 247 -18.47 5.66 6.53
N ASN A 248 -19.53 5.49 7.32
CA ASN A 248 -19.44 5.31 8.76
C ASN A 248 -18.71 4.02 9.16
N VAL A 249 -18.92 2.92 8.41
CA VAL A 249 -18.17 1.68 8.61
C VAL A 249 -16.69 1.88 8.33
N ALA A 250 -16.33 2.60 7.27
CA ALA A 250 -14.94 2.91 6.93
C ALA A 250 -14.26 3.72 8.06
N LEU A 251 -14.90 4.78 8.54
CA LEU A 251 -14.40 5.59 9.66
C LEU A 251 -14.25 4.78 10.95
N GLY A 252 -15.24 3.93 11.25
CA GLY A 252 -15.21 3.04 12.42
C GLY A 252 -14.04 2.04 12.36
N PHE A 253 -13.80 1.46 11.19
CA PHE A 253 -12.67 0.56 10.96
C PHE A 253 -11.34 1.30 11.10
N ASN A 254 -11.17 2.46 10.46
CA ASN A 254 -9.94 3.25 10.52
C ASN A 254 -9.58 3.64 11.96
N LYS A 255 -10.57 4.06 12.75
CA LYS A 255 -10.36 4.36 14.18
C LYS A 255 -9.88 3.13 14.97
N LYS A 256 -10.37 1.93 14.63
CA LYS A 256 -9.90 0.68 15.25
C LYS A 256 -8.50 0.29 14.75
N LEU A 257 -8.20 0.50 13.46
CA LEU A 257 -6.89 0.29 12.86
C LEU A 257 -5.81 1.15 13.54
N ASP A 258 -6.07 2.43 13.79
CA ASP A 258 -5.13 3.32 14.51
C ASP A 258 -4.78 2.80 15.91
N ARG A 259 -5.77 2.22 16.62
CA ARG A 259 -5.55 1.58 17.92
C ARG A 259 -4.70 0.32 17.79
N LEU A 260 -4.93 -0.48 16.76
CA LEU A 260 -4.11 -1.67 16.46
C LEU A 260 -2.67 -1.28 16.14
N ILE A 261 -2.46 -0.28 15.29
CA ILE A 261 -1.14 0.26 14.94
C ILE A 261 -0.40 0.75 16.18
N SER A 262 -1.09 1.52 17.03
CA SER A 262 -0.54 1.97 18.33
C SER A 262 -0.14 0.79 19.22
N LYS A 263 -0.95 -0.28 19.25
CA LYS A 263 -0.64 -1.52 19.99
C LYS A 263 0.59 -2.24 19.40
N LEU A 264 0.69 -2.36 18.08
CA LEU A 264 1.81 -3.02 17.39
C LEU A 264 3.13 -2.29 17.64
N ASN A 265 3.16 -0.97 17.48
CA ASN A 265 4.35 -0.14 17.73
C ASN A 265 4.85 -0.24 19.18
N ARG A 266 3.95 -0.41 20.17
CA ARG A 266 4.34 -0.62 21.57
C ARG A 266 4.88 -2.02 21.85
N LYS A 267 4.35 -3.05 21.16
CA LYS A 267 4.63 -4.45 21.46
C LYS A 267 5.79 -5.04 20.66
N LEU A 268 6.11 -4.50 19.49
CA LEU A 268 7.10 -5.05 18.57
C LEU A 268 8.30 -4.09 18.47
N PRO A 269 9.43 -4.41 19.12
CA PRO A 269 10.60 -3.55 19.10
C PRO A 269 11.08 -3.24 17.68
N GLN A 270 11.52 -2.00 17.44
CA GLN A 270 12.05 -1.53 16.16
C GLN A 270 11.05 -1.54 14.99
N LEU A 271 9.83 -2.05 15.16
CA LEU A 271 8.77 -1.92 14.17
C LEU A 271 8.22 -0.48 14.21
N LYS A 272 8.05 0.09 13.03
CA LYS A 272 7.33 1.33 12.79
C LYS A 272 6.19 1.03 11.83
N VAL A 273 4.97 1.01 12.36
CA VAL A 273 3.74 0.93 11.58
C VAL A 273 3.06 2.30 11.60
N VAL A 274 2.59 2.75 10.44
CA VAL A 274 1.81 3.99 10.30
C VAL A 274 0.54 3.70 9.52
N SER A 275 -0.55 4.39 9.86
CA SER A 275 -1.75 4.42 9.01
C SER A 275 -1.57 5.50 7.93
N ALA A 276 -1.83 5.16 6.68
CA ALA A 276 -2.02 6.15 5.63
C ALA A 276 -3.48 6.60 5.65
N ASN A 277 -3.70 7.91 5.85
CA ASN A 277 -5.03 8.49 5.94
C ASN A 277 -5.66 8.68 4.54
N ALA A 278 -5.96 7.58 3.87
CA ALA A 278 -6.56 7.61 2.55
C ALA A 278 -8.01 8.13 2.57
N TYR A 279 -8.74 7.96 3.67
CA TYR A 279 -10.11 8.45 3.80
C TYR A 279 -10.18 9.96 3.57
N ASP A 280 -9.43 10.73 4.37
CA ASP A 280 -9.50 12.19 4.31
C ASP A 280 -8.97 12.72 2.98
N ILE A 281 -7.91 12.11 2.43
CA ILE A 281 -7.37 12.50 1.12
C ILE A 281 -8.43 12.32 0.03
N VAL A 282 -9.07 11.15 -0.04
CA VAL A 282 -10.08 10.86 -1.06
C VAL A 282 -11.33 11.71 -0.84
N ASN A 283 -11.76 11.89 0.41
CA ASN A 283 -12.90 12.75 0.73
C ASN A 283 -12.64 14.21 0.34
N ASP A 284 -11.41 14.70 0.51
CA ASP A 284 -11.05 16.07 0.13
C ASP A 284 -11.12 16.28 -1.38
N ILE A 285 -10.70 15.30 -2.17
CA ILE A 285 -10.81 15.32 -3.63
C ILE A 285 -12.28 15.29 -4.06
N ILE A 286 -13.10 14.47 -3.41
CA ILE A 286 -14.53 14.38 -3.70
C ILE A 286 -15.24 15.70 -3.38
N THR A 287 -14.90 16.33 -2.26
CA THR A 287 -15.61 17.54 -1.78
C THR A 287 -15.04 18.84 -2.33
N ARG A 288 -13.77 18.86 -2.75
CA ARG A 288 -13.06 20.02 -3.30
C ARG A 288 -12.32 19.68 -4.61
N PRO A 289 -13.01 19.13 -5.63
CA PRO A 289 -12.36 18.63 -6.84
C PRO A 289 -11.56 19.72 -7.59
N SER A 290 -12.01 20.98 -7.55
CA SER A 290 -11.31 22.10 -8.22
C SER A 290 -9.93 22.39 -7.65
N ALA A 291 -9.69 22.09 -6.35
CA ALA A 291 -8.37 22.21 -5.73
C ALA A 291 -7.35 21.21 -6.31
N TYR A 292 -7.84 20.16 -6.96
CA TYR A 292 -7.06 19.10 -7.58
C TYR A 292 -7.12 19.15 -9.13
N GLY A 293 -7.57 20.28 -9.71
CA GLY A 293 -7.69 20.44 -11.16
C GLY A 293 -8.86 19.69 -11.79
N MET A 294 -9.80 19.17 -10.98
CA MET A 294 -10.99 18.47 -11.46
C MET A 294 -12.19 19.43 -11.46
N PHE A 295 -12.73 19.72 -12.66
CA PHE A 295 -13.84 20.69 -12.80
C PHE A 295 -15.23 20.05 -12.74
N PHE A 296 -15.35 18.74 -12.93
CA PHE A 296 -16.59 17.98 -12.77
C PHE A 296 -16.29 16.56 -12.27
N LEU A 297 -16.95 16.13 -11.18
CA LEU A 297 -16.88 14.74 -10.67
C LEU A 297 -17.35 13.69 -11.70
N ILE A 298 -18.00 14.12 -12.78
CA ILE A 298 -18.61 13.27 -13.80
C ILE A 298 -17.57 12.40 -14.55
N PHE A 299 -16.28 12.79 -14.58
CA PHE A 299 -15.25 12.07 -15.34
C PHE A 299 -14.20 11.31 -14.51
N ALA A 300 -14.17 11.48 -13.19
CA ALA A 300 -13.25 10.74 -12.31
C ALA A 300 -13.86 9.47 -11.70
N LEU A 301 -15.14 9.22 -11.98
CA LEU A 301 -15.95 8.22 -11.27
C LEU A 301 -16.37 7.05 -12.15
N THR A 302 -15.75 6.79 -13.30
CA THR A 302 -15.99 5.54 -14.04
C THR A 302 -14.87 4.51 -13.87
N TYR A 303 -13.66 4.92 -13.47
CA TYR A 303 -12.53 3.99 -13.40
C TYR A 303 -11.54 4.39 -12.32
N VAL A 304 -11.80 3.93 -11.09
CA VAL A 304 -10.81 3.76 -10.02
C VAL A 304 -10.18 5.07 -9.52
N ILE A 305 -9.79 5.08 -8.26
CA ILE A 305 -9.00 6.17 -7.68
C ILE A 305 -7.63 6.13 -8.34
N CYS A 306 -7.50 6.74 -9.52
CA CYS A 306 -6.23 7.09 -10.11
C CYS A 306 -6.29 8.54 -10.55
N PHE A 307 -5.44 9.31 -9.88
CA PHE A 307 -5.20 10.70 -10.16
C PHE A 307 -4.69 10.85 -11.60
N ASN A 308 -5.56 11.29 -12.50
CA ASN A 308 -5.13 11.90 -13.74
C ASN A 308 -4.61 13.30 -13.39
N PHE A 309 -3.32 13.41 -13.06
CA PHE A 309 -2.60 14.66 -13.15
C PHE A 309 -1.99 14.74 -14.55
N PHE A 310 -2.66 15.42 -15.48
CA PHE A 310 -1.98 16.03 -16.63
C PHE A 310 -2.57 17.44 -16.88
N PRO A 311 -1.73 18.36 -17.39
CA PRO A 311 -1.99 19.81 -17.41
C PRO A 311 -3.03 20.23 -18.44
#